data_AF-A0A938B682-F1
#
_entry.id   AF-A0A938B682-F1
#
_cell.length_a   1.000
_cell.length_b   1.000
_cell.length_c   1.000
_cell.angle_alpha   90.00
_cell.angle_beta   90.00
_cell.angle_gamma   90.00
#
_symmetry.space_group_name_H-M   'P 1'
#
loop_
_entity.id
_entity.type
_entity.pdbx_description
1 polymer ?
#
loop_
_entity_poly.entity_id
_entity_poly.type
_entity_poly.pdbx_seq_one_letter_code
_entity_poly.pdbx_strand_id
1 'polypeptide(L)'
;MVAHKRPLLTLLCKAASQTLVQCGQRNLGGQIGYSMVLHTWDQTLGAHVHVHGVIAAGARSTNEECWRAADARFLFPVRALRTVFRGKCCQALARLWTTGALPSPEEPATGGSLAGFALLRAQRYAKEWVVDAKAPCAGPEQVLDSVGRSTHRVAIAHHRILDVRDGQVCFTYRNRRQDHRLQAMTLDAHALIRRFLLHVLPRGCMRLRHDGFLANRHKAHTLRRCRELLGQPSPLAPRRPQSVMQWMQEVTGIDLTQCPHGGSRPLVRLPLPNLFRPAATRGAPAEVPIDDSSSSLGVFPGCRRRDQNGCLRPRRGNGRVDGGM
;
A
#
# COMPACT_ATOMS: atom_id res chain seq x y z
N MET A 1 -12.22 4.16 -15.89
CA MET A 1 -11.39 3.73 -14.73
C MET A 1 -9.93 4.24 -14.81
N VAL A 2 -9.44 4.69 -15.96
CA VAL A 2 -8.01 5.07 -16.16
C VAL A 2 -7.67 6.45 -15.58
N ALA A 3 -8.55 7.45 -15.71
CA ALA A 3 -8.23 8.85 -15.38
C ALA A 3 -7.91 9.14 -13.89
N HIS A 4 -8.44 8.36 -12.93
CA HIS A 4 -8.28 8.63 -11.48
C HIS A 4 -7.83 7.42 -10.68
N LYS A 5 -7.00 6.58 -11.29
CA LYS A 5 -6.56 5.32 -10.69
C LYS A 5 -5.89 5.54 -9.32
N ARG A 6 -4.99 6.52 -9.19
CA ARG A 6 -4.25 6.74 -7.92
C ARG A 6 -5.16 7.11 -6.72
N PRO A 7 -6.04 8.13 -6.80
CA PRO A 7 -6.96 8.44 -5.71
C PRO A 7 -7.86 7.25 -5.31
N LEU A 8 -8.43 6.54 -6.28
CA LEU A 8 -9.34 5.42 -6.03
C LEU A 8 -8.64 4.21 -5.40
N LEU A 9 -7.45 3.86 -5.88
CA LEU A 9 -6.66 2.77 -5.29
C LEU A 9 -6.18 3.12 -3.87
N THR A 10 -5.80 4.39 -3.65
CA THR A 10 -5.40 4.88 -2.32
C THR A 10 -6.57 4.83 -1.35
N LEU A 11 -7.75 5.27 -1.80
CA LEU A 11 -8.99 5.20 -1.04
C LEU A 11 -9.29 3.78 -0.61
N LEU A 12 -9.25 2.82 -1.54
CA LEU A 12 -9.55 1.42 -1.26
C LEU A 12 -8.64 0.85 -0.15
N CYS A 13 -7.32 1.05 -0.31
CA CYS A 13 -6.35 0.58 0.67
C CYS A 13 -6.54 1.25 2.04
N LYS A 14 -6.81 2.56 2.05
CA LYS A 14 -7.01 3.33 3.29
C LYS A 14 -8.29 2.90 4.00
N ALA A 15 -9.39 2.70 3.28
CA ALA A 15 -10.65 2.22 3.85
C ALA A 15 -10.50 0.82 4.45
N ALA A 16 -9.75 -0.07 3.79
CA ALA A 16 -9.45 -1.41 4.30
C ALA A 16 -8.64 -1.33 5.60
N SER A 17 -7.52 -0.59 5.58
CA SER A 17 -6.69 -0.36 6.77
C SER A 17 -7.49 0.22 7.94
N GLN A 18 -8.26 1.28 7.69
CA GLN A 18 -9.08 1.92 8.73
C GLN A 18 -10.18 0.99 9.28
N THR A 19 -10.70 0.08 8.46
CA THR A 19 -11.68 -0.93 8.91
C THR A 19 -11.00 -1.91 9.85
N LEU A 20 -9.84 -2.45 9.45
CA LEU A 20 -9.07 -3.38 10.26
C LEU A 20 -8.64 -2.75 11.58
N VAL A 21 -8.13 -1.52 11.59
CA VAL A 21 -7.76 -0.79 12.82
C VAL A 21 -8.95 -0.66 13.77
N GLN A 22 -10.11 -0.24 13.25
CA GLN A 22 -11.30 -0.09 14.07
C GLN A 22 -11.78 -1.42 14.66
N CYS A 23 -11.73 -2.51 13.88
CA CYS A 23 -12.07 -3.84 14.37
C CYS A 23 -11.06 -4.35 15.42
N GLY A 24 -9.76 -4.12 15.22
CA GLY A 24 -8.73 -4.44 16.22
C GLY A 24 -8.98 -3.72 17.54
N GLN A 25 -9.29 -2.42 17.49
CA GLN A 25 -9.63 -1.64 18.69
C GLN A 25 -10.92 -2.12 19.35
N ARG A 26 -11.99 -2.34 18.57
CA ARG A 26 -13.30 -2.69 19.14
C ARG A 26 -13.36 -4.11 19.68
N ASN A 27 -12.72 -5.07 19.01
CA ASN A 27 -12.89 -6.48 19.30
C ASN A 27 -11.74 -7.07 20.11
N LEU A 28 -10.54 -6.51 19.97
CA LEU A 28 -9.35 -6.96 20.70
C LEU A 28 -8.85 -5.90 21.67
N GLY A 29 -9.32 -4.64 21.60
CA GLY A 29 -8.84 -3.56 22.48
C GLY A 29 -7.36 -3.25 22.32
N GLY A 30 -6.84 -3.34 21.08
CA GLY A 30 -5.44 -3.11 20.81
C GLY A 30 -5.12 -2.82 19.35
N GLN A 31 -3.83 -2.61 19.09
CA GLN A 31 -3.27 -2.45 17.76
C GLN A 31 -2.96 -3.81 17.14
N ILE A 32 -3.66 -4.15 16.07
CA ILE A 32 -3.32 -5.29 15.21
C ILE A 32 -2.19 -4.97 14.24
N GLY A 33 -1.61 -5.99 13.63
CA GLY A 33 -0.59 -5.88 12.59
C GLY A 33 -0.99 -6.69 11.38
N TYR A 34 -0.84 -6.11 10.19
CA TYR A 34 -1.29 -6.75 8.97
C TYR A 34 -0.52 -6.27 7.74
N SER A 35 -0.50 -7.14 6.73
CA SER A 35 0.06 -6.86 5.42
C SER A 35 -1.04 -6.96 4.38
N MET A 36 -1.08 -6.02 3.43
CA MET A 36 -2.09 -5.97 2.39
C MET A 36 -1.47 -5.94 1.00
N VAL A 37 -2.01 -6.73 0.09
CA VAL A 37 -1.65 -6.75 -1.33
C VAL A 37 -2.82 -6.22 -2.15
N LEU A 38 -2.56 -5.13 -2.87
CA LEU A 38 -3.49 -4.61 -3.86
C LEU A 38 -3.46 -5.48 -5.12
N HIS A 39 -4.64 -5.92 -5.53
CA HIS A 39 -4.85 -6.66 -6.78
C HIS A 39 -5.77 -5.86 -7.69
N THR A 40 -5.53 -5.87 -9.01
CA THR A 40 -6.31 -5.04 -9.96
C THR A 40 -6.92 -5.81 -11.13
N TRP A 41 -6.66 -7.11 -11.24
CA TRP A 41 -7.07 -7.92 -12.39
C TRP A 41 -7.90 -9.14 -12.02
N ASP A 42 -8.63 -9.67 -12.99
CA ASP A 42 -9.12 -11.04 -12.95
C ASP A 42 -8.28 -11.94 -13.88
N GLN A 43 -8.61 -13.23 -13.94
CA GLN A 43 -7.85 -14.16 -14.77
C GLN A 43 -7.97 -13.86 -16.27
N THR A 44 -8.99 -13.14 -16.71
CA THR A 44 -9.14 -12.69 -18.11
C THR A 44 -8.54 -11.31 -18.38
N LEU A 45 -7.77 -10.79 -17.41
CA LEU A 45 -7.14 -9.46 -17.40
C LEU A 45 -8.14 -8.31 -17.37
N GLY A 46 -9.40 -8.57 -17.02
CA GLY A 46 -10.41 -7.55 -16.76
C GLY A 46 -10.11 -6.77 -15.48
N ALA A 47 -10.68 -5.57 -15.37
CA ALA A 47 -10.55 -4.74 -14.18
C ALA A 47 -11.27 -5.39 -12.99
N HIS A 48 -10.51 -5.77 -11.95
CA HIS A 48 -11.04 -6.36 -10.74
C HIS A 48 -10.20 -5.94 -9.52
N VAL A 49 -10.50 -4.75 -9.01
CA VAL A 49 -9.72 -4.12 -7.94
C VAL A 49 -10.18 -4.61 -6.57
N HIS A 50 -9.28 -5.22 -5.82
CA HIS A 50 -9.52 -5.69 -4.46
C HIS A 50 -8.21 -5.74 -3.64
N VAL A 51 -8.33 -5.98 -2.34
CA VAL A 51 -7.18 -6.08 -1.44
C VAL A 51 -7.23 -7.43 -0.74
N HIS A 52 -6.12 -8.16 -0.75
CA HIS A 52 -5.90 -9.31 0.12
C HIS A 52 -5.13 -8.87 1.36
N GLY A 53 -5.56 -9.32 2.54
CA GLY A 53 -4.90 -8.99 3.80
C GLY A 53 -4.48 -10.25 4.55
N VAL A 54 -3.27 -10.28 5.08
CA VAL A 54 -2.85 -11.20 6.13
C VAL A 54 -2.79 -10.42 7.42
N ILE A 55 -3.56 -10.86 8.41
CA ILE A 55 -3.70 -10.18 9.70
C ILE A 55 -3.18 -11.11 10.78
N ALA A 56 -2.36 -10.59 11.69
CA ALA A 56 -1.97 -11.34 12.87
C ALA A 56 -3.20 -11.70 13.72
N ALA A 57 -3.24 -12.92 14.25
CA ALA A 57 -4.34 -13.43 15.06
C ALA A 57 -4.32 -12.88 16.50
N GLY A 58 -4.26 -11.56 16.63
CA GLY A 58 -4.22 -10.87 17.91
C GLY A 58 -3.79 -9.42 17.77
N ALA A 59 -3.86 -8.72 18.89
CA ALA A 59 -3.53 -7.31 18.99
C ALA A 59 -2.59 -7.07 20.18
N ARG A 60 -1.68 -6.11 20.00
CA ARG A 60 -0.90 -5.55 21.10
C ARG A 60 -1.76 -4.53 21.84
N SER A 61 -1.87 -4.62 23.16
CA SER A 61 -2.65 -3.66 23.95
C SER A 61 -2.16 -2.22 23.76
N THR A 62 -3.05 -1.25 23.96
CA THR A 62 -2.73 0.18 23.79
C THR A 62 -1.59 0.64 24.70
N ASN A 63 -1.49 0.10 25.92
CA ASN A 63 -0.41 0.37 26.87
C ASN A 63 0.86 -0.46 26.60
N GLU A 64 0.88 -1.30 25.56
CA GLU A 64 2.02 -2.15 25.19
C GLU A 64 2.42 -3.21 26.22
N GLU A 65 1.57 -3.49 27.22
CA GLU A 65 1.87 -4.40 28.32
C GLU A 65 1.45 -5.85 28.07
N CYS A 66 0.48 -6.11 27.18
CA CYS A 66 0.00 -7.46 26.93
C CYS A 66 -0.36 -7.73 25.46
N TRP A 67 -0.23 -9.00 25.09
CA TRP A 67 -0.76 -9.52 23.83
C TRP A 67 -2.18 -10.05 24.06
N ARG A 68 -3.11 -9.63 23.21
CA ARG A 68 -4.50 -10.07 23.22
C ARG A 68 -4.74 -10.97 22.03
N ALA A 69 -4.72 -12.27 22.27
CA ALA A 69 -4.97 -13.27 21.24
C ALA A 69 -6.40 -13.19 20.72
N ALA A 70 -6.57 -13.45 19.42
CA ALA A 70 -7.89 -13.68 18.83
C ALA A 70 -8.33 -15.13 19.05
N ASP A 71 -9.61 -15.42 18.81
CA ASP A 71 -10.10 -16.81 18.76
C ASP A 71 -9.48 -17.55 17.57
N ALA A 72 -9.10 -18.81 17.77
CA ALA A 72 -8.41 -19.62 16.75
C ALA A 72 -9.23 -19.83 15.47
N ARG A 73 -10.57 -19.77 15.57
CA ARG A 73 -11.50 -19.97 14.44
C ARG A 73 -11.96 -18.65 13.85
N PHE A 74 -11.74 -17.53 14.55
CA PHE A 74 -12.41 -16.28 14.25
C PHE A 74 -11.61 -15.05 14.67
N LEU A 75 -11.38 -14.16 13.71
CA LEU A 75 -10.76 -12.87 14.00
C LEU A 75 -11.80 -11.75 14.17
N PHE A 76 -12.64 -11.50 13.15
CA PHE A 76 -13.64 -10.43 13.16
C PHE A 76 -14.95 -10.86 12.47
N PRO A 77 -16.10 -10.31 12.88
CA PRO A 77 -17.37 -10.61 12.22
C PRO A 77 -17.35 -10.11 10.79
N VAL A 78 -17.45 -11.02 9.81
CA VAL A 78 -17.41 -10.68 8.38
C VAL A 78 -18.51 -9.67 8.00
N ARG A 79 -19.71 -9.80 8.59
CA ARG A 79 -20.81 -8.83 8.39
C ARG A 79 -20.43 -7.43 8.88
N ALA A 80 -19.74 -7.33 10.02
CA ALA A 80 -19.30 -6.05 10.56
C ALA A 80 -18.18 -5.45 9.69
N LEU A 81 -17.17 -6.25 9.30
CA LEU A 81 -16.10 -5.82 8.40
C LEU A 81 -16.67 -5.25 7.11
N ARG A 82 -17.62 -5.97 6.49
CA ARG A 82 -18.29 -5.57 5.26
C ARG A 82 -19.01 -4.22 5.40
N THR A 83 -19.82 -4.07 6.44
CA THR A 83 -20.58 -2.84 6.69
C THR A 83 -19.67 -1.65 6.93
N VAL A 84 -18.65 -1.81 7.79
CA VAL A 84 -17.70 -0.74 8.11
C VAL A 84 -16.86 -0.37 6.89
N PHE A 85 -16.33 -1.36 6.16
CA PHE A 85 -15.54 -1.14 4.96
C PHE A 85 -16.32 -0.40 3.88
N ARG A 86 -17.55 -0.83 3.59
CA ARG A 86 -18.45 -0.15 2.67
C ARG A 86 -18.68 1.30 3.08
N GLY A 87 -19.00 1.54 4.36
CA GLY A 87 -19.19 2.89 4.90
C GLY A 87 -17.97 3.78 4.70
N LYS A 88 -16.76 3.28 5.03
CA LYS A 88 -15.51 4.02 4.87
C LYS A 88 -15.19 4.31 3.40
N CYS A 89 -15.40 3.35 2.50
CA CYS A 89 -15.22 3.57 1.07
C CYS A 89 -16.16 4.66 0.54
N CYS A 90 -17.45 4.59 0.85
CA CYS A 90 -18.42 5.58 0.41
C CYS A 90 -18.18 6.97 1.03
N GLN A 91 -17.76 7.03 2.29
CA GLN A 91 -17.38 8.30 2.95
C GLN A 91 -16.14 8.90 2.30
N ALA A 92 -15.10 8.10 2.06
CA ALA A 92 -13.88 8.57 1.42
C ALA A 92 -14.12 9.00 -0.03
N LEU A 93 -15.03 8.34 -0.75
CA LEU A 93 -15.41 8.70 -2.11
C LEU A 93 -16.11 10.06 -2.12
N ALA A 94 -17.04 10.28 -1.18
CA ALA A 94 -17.68 11.58 -1.01
C ALA A 94 -16.67 12.69 -0.71
N ARG A 95 -15.69 12.43 0.15
CA ARG A 95 -14.63 13.40 0.45
C ARG A 95 -13.81 13.77 -0.78
N LEU A 96 -13.37 12.78 -1.57
CA LEU A 96 -12.61 13.04 -2.79
C LEU A 96 -13.39 13.91 -3.78
N TRP A 97 -14.70 13.70 -3.88
CA TRP A 97 -15.57 14.53 -4.70
C TRP A 97 -15.67 15.96 -4.15
N THR A 98 -16.01 16.13 -2.87
CA THR A 98 -16.19 17.46 -2.25
C THR A 98 -14.91 18.30 -2.26
N THR A 99 -13.73 17.67 -2.26
CA THR A 99 -12.45 18.39 -2.30
C THR A 99 -11.92 18.59 -3.73
N GLY A 100 -12.67 18.22 -4.77
CA GLY A 100 -12.22 18.31 -6.18
C GLY A 100 -11.07 17.37 -6.53
N ALA A 101 -10.75 16.40 -5.67
CA ALA A 101 -9.68 15.41 -5.90
C ALA A 101 -10.11 14.28 -6.85
N LEU A 102 -11.42 14.19 -7.13
CA LEU A 102 -11.98 13.58 -8.32
C LEU A 102 -12.56 14.74 -9.14
N PRO A 103 -12.19 14.92 -10.42
CA PRO A 103 -12.84 15.94 -11.23
C PRO A 103 -14.32 15.62 -11.39
N SER A 104 -15.10 16.69 -11.45
CA SER A 104 -16.46 16.67 -11.99
C SER A 104 -16.41 16.00 -13.37
N PRO A 105 -17.26 15.01 -13.67
CA PRO A 105 -17.36 14.44 -15.00
C PRO A 105 -18.04 15.48 -15.89
N GLU A 106 -17.25 16.40 -16.42
CA GLU A 106 -17.62 17.25 -17.54
C GLU A 106 -17.56 16.39 -18.83
N GLU A 107 -18.49 15.44 -18.95
CA GLU A 107 -18.93 14.89 -20.23
C GLU A 107 -20.42 14.46 -20.10
N PRO A 108 -21.32 14.86 -21.03
CA PRO A 108 -22.73 15.15 -20.71
C PRO A 108 -23.67 13.94 -20.69
N ALA A 109 -23.17 12.70 -20.65
CA ALA A 109 -24.04 11.54 -20.83
C ALA A 109 -24.46 10.84 -19.53
N THR A 110 -23.81 11.04 -18.37
CA THR A 110 -24.30 10.55 -17.06
C THR A 110 -23.39 11.01 -15.90
N GLY A 111 -23.78 12.06 -15.15
CA GLY A 111 -23.36 12.21 -13.74
C GLY A 111 -22.57 13.46 -13.32
N GLY A 112 -22.49 14.51 -14.13
CA GLY A 112 -21.80 15.78 -13.80
C GLY A 112 -22.56 16.76 -12.90
N SER A 113 -23.39 16.27 -11.98
CA SER A 113 -24.13 17.14 -11.04
C SER A 113 -24.04 16.60 -9.61
N LEU A 114 -24.25 17.48 -8.62
CA LEU A 114 -24.33 17.06 -7.20
C LEU A 114 -25.36 15.94 -7.00
N ALA A 115 -26.50 16.03 -7.69
CA ALA A 115 -27.54 15.01 -7.70
C ALA A 115 -27.06 13.69 -8.35
N GLY A 116 -26.35 13.77 -9.48
CA GLY A 116 -25.78 12.61 -10.16
C GLY A 116 -24.76 11.86 -9.29
N PHE A 117 -23.87 12.59 -8.60
CA PHE A 117 -22.92 11.99 -7.68
C PHE A 117 -23.61 11.39 -6.43
N ALA A 118 -24.62 12.07 -5.89
CA ALA A 118 -25.41 11.55 -4.78
C ALA A 118 -26.11 10.23 -5.17
N LEU A 119 -26.68 10.15 -6.37
CA LEU A 119 -27.29 8.94 -6.92
C LEU A 119 -26.26 7.82 -7.10
N LEU A 120 -25.11 8.11 -7.71
CA LEU A 120 -24.01 7.15 -7.85
C LEU A 120 -23.61 6.58 -6.49
N ARG A 121 -23.42 7.45 -5.49
CA ARG A 121 -23.05 7.03 -4.13
C ARG A 121 -24.13 6.14 -3.51
N ALA A 122 -25.40 6.49 -3.64
CA ALA A 122 -26.52 5.68 -3.15
C ALA A 122 -26.53 4.30 -3.81
N GLN A 123 -26.39 4.24 -5.14
CA GLN A 123 -26.29 2.98 -5.88
C GLN A 123 -25.10 2.12 -5.42
N ARG A 124 -23.92 2.72 -5.21
CA ARG A 124 -22.75 1.97 -4.73
C ARG A 124 -22.91 1.48 -3.29
N TYR A 125 -23.60 2.23 -2.43
CA TYR A 125 -23.87 1.85 -1.05
C TYR A 125 -24.92 0.73 -0.96
N ALA A 126 -25.92 0.73 -1.85
CA ALA A 126 -26.96 -0.30 -1.90
C ALA A 126 -26.43 -1.68 -2.34
N LYS A 127 -25.33 -1.73 -3.10
CA LYS A 127 -24.72 -3.02 -3.50
C LYS A 127 -24.27 -3.83 -2.28
N GLU A 128 -24.32 -5.16 -2.43
CA GLU A 128 -23.65 -6.06 -1.51
C GLU A 128 -22.14 -6.04 -1.77
N TRP A 129 -21.37 -5.61 -0.78
CA TRP A 129 -19.91 -5.62 -0.87
C TRP A 129 -19.38 -6.98 -0.41
N VAL A 130 -18.42 -7.53 -1.14
CA VAL A 130 -17.80 -8.81 -0.78
C VAL A 130 -16.61 -8.54 0.13
N VAL A 131 -16.67 -9.08 1.34
CA VAL A 131 -15.54 -9.21 2.27
C VAL A 131 -15.59 -10.63 2.80
N ASP A 132 -14.44 -11.29 2.82
CA ASP A 132 -14.25 -12.64 3.35
C ASP A 132 -13.10 -12.61 4.36
N ALA A 133 -13.23 -13.39 5.43
CA ALA A 133 -12.21 -13.55 6.44
C ALA A 133 -12.23 -15.00 6.92
N LYS A 134 -11.07 -15.67 6.85
CA LYS A 134 -10.93 -17.08 7.16
C LYS A 134 -9.69 -17.30 8.00
N ALA A 135 -9.79 -18.22 8.95
CA ALA A 135 -8.61 -18.76 9.62
C ALA A 135 -7.73 -19.50 8.57
N PRO A 136 -6.41 -19.39 8.67
CA PRO A 136 -5.52 -20.10 7.75
C PRO A 136 -5.63 -21.60 7.96
N CYS A 137 -5.98 -22.34 6.90
CA CYS A 137 -6.29 -23.78 7.00
C CYS A 137 -5.06 -24.68 7.15
N ALA A 138 -3.86 -24.18 6.83
CA ALA A 138 -2.69 -25.02 6.65
C ALA A 138 -1.39 -24.49 7.33
N GLY A 139 -1.52 -23.39 8.08
CA GLY A 139 -0.40 -22.81 8.86
C GLY A 139 0.25 -21.58 8.22
N PRO A 140 1.20 -20.94 8.92
CA PRO A 140 1.76 -19.65 8.54
C PRO A 140 2.56 -19.70 7.23
N GLU A 141 3.23 -20.82 6.93
CA GLU A 141 4.05 -20.97 5.72
C GLU A 141 3.20 -20.87 4.45
N GLN A 142 2.10 -21.64 4.32
CA GLN A 142 1.24 -21.54 3.13
C GLN A 142 0.55 -20.18 2.99
N VAL A 143 0.24 -19.50 4.11
CA VAL A 143 -0.29 -18.14 4.05
C VAL A 143 0.74 -17.20 3.43
N LEU A 144 1.98 -17.26 3.91
CA LEU A 144 3.08 -16.47 3.36
C LEU A 144 3.36 -16.84 1.90
N ASP A 145 3.32 -18.12 1.56
CA ASP A 145 3.52 -18.62 0.20
C ASP A 145 2.46 -18.09 -0.77
N SER A 146 1.18 -18.13 -0.36
CA SER A 146 0.06 -17.64 -1.16
C SER A 146 0.14 -16.13 -1.42
N VAL A 147 0.53 -15.36 -0.41
CA VAL A 147 0.66 -13.91 -0.49
C VAL A 147 1.92 -13.54 -1.27
N GLY A 148 3.04 -14.22 -1.02
CA GLY A 148 4.29 -14.07 -1.74
C GLY A 148 4.12 -14.21 -3.25
N ARG A 149 3.40 -15.24 -3.72
CA ARG A 149 3.10 -15.43 -5.15
C ARG A 149 2.35 -14.23 -5.76
N SER A 150 1.51 -13.57 -4.98
CA SER A 150 0.71 -12.41 -5.40
C SER A 150 1.50 -11.09 -5.40
N THR A 151 2.64 -11.05 -4.70
CA THR A 151 3.47 -9.84 -4.55
C THR A 151 4.47 -9.61 -5.67
N HIS A 152 4.71 -10.59 -6.54
CA HIS A 152 5.70 -10.49 -7.63
C HIS A 152 5.08 -10.66 -9.03
N ARG A 153 4.06 -11.51 -9.19
CA ARG A 153 3.42 -11.74 -10.50
C ARG A 153 2.55 -10.54 -10.90
N VAL A 154 2.60 -10.12 -12.15
CA VAL A 154 1.78 -9.02 -12.69
C VAL A 154 0.85 -9.57 -13.76
N ALA A 155 -0.45 -9.31 -13.63
CA ALA A 155 -1.51 -9.55 -14.63
C ALA A 155 -1.62 -10.98 -15.21
N ILE A 156 -0.62 -11.46 -15.94
CA ILE A 156 -0.55 -12.79 -16.57
C ILE A 156 0.82 -13.44 -16.30
N ALA A 157 0.83 -14.76 -16.08
CA ALA A 157 2.07 -15.53 -15.91
C ALA A 157 2.45 -16.22 -17.24
N HIS A 158 3.76 -16.39 -17.49
CA HIS A 158 4.27 -16.96 -18.74
C HIS A 158 3.62 -18.30 -19.10
N HIS A 159 3.56 -19.24 -18.15
CA HIS A 159 2.95 -20.58 -18.36
C HIS A 159 1.45 -20.54 -18.73
N ARG A 160 0.77 -19.39 -18.58
CA ARG A 160 -0.62 -19.25 -19.01
C ARG A 160 -0.71 -18.96 -20.50
N ILE A 161 0.30 -18.37 -21.11
CA ILE A 161 0.34 -18.08 -22.54
C ILE A 161 0.59 -19.42 -23.25
N LEU A 162 -0.37 -19.82 -24.08
CA LEU A 162 -0.30 -21.05 -24.85
C LEU A 162 0.37 -20.82 -26.20
N ASP A 163 0.04 -19.71 -26.85
CA ASP A 163 0.42 -19.44 -28.22
C ASP A 163 0.30 -17.95 -28.57
N VAL A 164 1.14 -17.49 -29.49
CA VAL A 164 1.15 -16.14 -30.04
C VAL A 164 1.42 -16.22 -31.55
N ARG A 165 0.38 -15.99 -32.36
CA ARG A 165 0.46 -16.01 -33.83
C ARG A 165 -0.54 -15.03 -34.44
N ASP A 166 -0.24 -14.52 -35.62
CA ASP A 166 -1.19 -13.73 -36.44
C ASP A 166 -1.85 -12.57 -35.70
N GLY A 167 -1.10 -11.89 -34.83
CA GLY A 167 -1.60 -10.78 -34.02
C GLY A 167 -2.55 -11.19 -32.88
N GLN A 168 -2.63 -12.48 -32.56
CA GLN A 168 -3.46 -13.03 -31.49
C GLN A 168 -2.63 -13.69 -30.39
N VAL A 169 -3.16 -13.67 -29.17
CA VAL A 169 -2.56 -14.30 -28.00
C VAL A 169 -3.59 -15.23 -27.37
N CYS A 170 -3.27 -16.52 -27.33
CA CYS A 170 -4.06 -17.55 -26.66
C CYS A 170 -3.49 -17.82 -25.27
N PHE A 171 -4.34 -17.83 -24.24
CA PHE A 171 -3.91 -18.12 -22.88
C PHE A 171 -4.97 -18.82 -22.04
N THR A 172 -4.53 -19.56 -21.03
CA THR A 172 -5.40 -20.31 -20.12
C THR A 172 -5.93 -19.45 -18.98
N TYR A 173 -7.16 -19.69 -18.55
CA TYR A 173 -7.78 -19.15 -17.35
C TYR A 173 -8.68 -20.20 -16.68
N ARG A 174 -8.94 -20.06 -15.38
CA ARG A 174 -9.92 -20.87 -14.65
C ARG A 174 -11.28 -20.20 -14.67
N ASN A 175 -12.28 -20.89 -15.20
CA ASN A 175 -13.64 -20.40 -15.25
C ASN A 175 -14.35 -20.64 -13.91
N ARG A 176 -14.50 -19.58 -13.11
CA ARG A 176 -15.16 -19.66 -11.81
C ARG A 176 -16.65 -20.01 -11.89
N ARG A 177 -17.30 -19.85 -13.04
CA ARG A 177 -18.71 -20.23 -13.25
C ARG A 177 -18.89 -21.71 -13.61
N GLN A 178 -17.81 -22.38 -14.01
CA GLN A 178 -17.80 -23.78 -14.42
C GLN A 178 -16.79 -24.55 -13.54
N ASP A 179 -17.03 -24.53 -12.23
CA ASP A 179 -16.25 -25.28 -11.24
C ASP A 179 -14.71 -25.14 -11.37
N HIS A 180 -14.26 -23.90 -11.62
CA HIS A 180 -12.83 -23.57 -11.78
C HIS A 180 -12.10 -24.33 -12.90
N ARG A 181 -12.81 -24.91 -13.87
CA ARG A 181 -12.22 -25.62 -15.02
C ARG A 181 -11.23 -24.73 -15.78
N LEU A 182 -10.11 -25.33 -16.15
CA LEU A 182 -9.11 -24.68 -16.99
C LEU A 182 -9.63 -24.58 -18.43
N GLN A 183 -9.64 -23.38 -18.99
CA GLN A 183 -10.10 -23.08 -20.34
C GLN A 183 -9.10 -22.15 -21.03
N ALA A 184 -9.07 -22.18 -22.36
CA ALA A 184 -8.30 -21.26 -23.17
C ALA A 184 -9.18 -20.10 -23.65
N MET A 185 -8.59 -18.91 -23.80
CA MET A 185 -9.19 -17.81 -24.54
C MET A 185 -8.15 -17.13 -25.40
N THR A 186 -8.61 -16.60 -26.53
CA THR A 186 -7.78 -15.86 -27.48
C THR A 186 -8.22 -14.41 -27.51
N LEU A 187 -7.24 -13.49 -27.47
CA LEU A 187 -7.45 -12.06 -27.65
C LEU A 187 -6.56 -11.55 -28.76
N ASP A 188 -7.02 -10.52 -29.47
CA ASP A 188 -6.15 -9.64 -30.23
C ASP A 188 -5.02 -9.10 -29.33
N ALA A 189 -3.80 -9.02 -29.87
CA ALA A 189 -2.62 -8.61 -29.13
C ALA A 189 -2.78 -7.20 -28.54
N HIS A 190 -3.36 -6.25 -29.29
CA HIS A 190 -3.62 -4.91 -28.77
C HIS A 190 -4.68 -4.94 -27.66
N ALA A 191 -5.70 -5.79 -27.75
CA ALA A 191 -6.67 -5.97 -26.68
C ALA A 191 -6.00 -6.51 -25.40
N LEU A 192 -5.09 -7.47 -25.51
CA LEU A 192 -4.32 -7.98 -24.38
C LEU A 192 -3.42 -6.90 -23.78
N ILE A 193 -2.69 -6.13 -24.60
CA ILE A 193 -1.85 -5.02 -24.13
C ILE A 193 -2.70 -3.96 -23.41
N ARG A 194 -3.83 -3.55 -23.99
CA ARG A 194 -4.77 -2.60 -23.34
C ARG A 194 -5.21 -3.11 -21.99
N ARG A 195 -5.62 -4.39 -21.88
CA ARG A 195 -6.00 -5.00 -20.61
C ARG A 195 -4.84 -5.07 -19.62
N PHE A 196 -3.64 -5.42 -20.06
CA PHE A 196 -2.45 -5.47 -19.23
C PHE A 196 -2.11 -4.10 -18.62
N LEU A 197 -2.17 -3.03 -19.44
CA LEU A 197 -1.88 -1.67 -19.01
C LEU A 197 -2.87 -1.15 -17.95
N LEU A 198 -4.09 -1.69 -17.89
CA LEU A 198 -5.03 -1.40 -16.80
C LEU A 198 -4.48 -1.79 -15.42
N HIS A 199 -3.46 -2.64 -15.35
CA HIS A 199 -2.91 -3.19 -14.09
C HIS A 199 -1.58 -2.55 -13.69
N VAL A 200 -0.96 -1.77 -14.57
CA VAL A 200 0.25 -0.99 -14.27
C VAL A 200 -0.10 0.10 -13.24
N LEU A 201 0.45 0.00 -12.04
CA LEU A 201 0.13 0.93 -10.96
C LEU A 201 0.74 2.32 -11.23
N PRO A 202 0.01 3.42 -10.95
CA PRO A 202 0.57 4.76 -11.06
C PRO A 202 1.80 4.94 -10.17
N ARG A 203 2.73 5.80 -10.57
CA ARG A 203 3.94 6.11 -9.79
C ARG A 203 3.58 6.48 -8.34
N GLY A 204 4.30 5.87 -7.39
CA GLY A 204 4.09 6.05 -5.95
C GLY A 204 2.94 5.24 -5.35
N CYS A 205 2.17 4.48 -6.14
CA CYS A 205 1.20 3.53 -5.60
C CYS A 205 1.89 2.25 -5.14
N MET A 206 1.88 1.99 -3.84
CA MET A 206 2.41 0.74 -3.27
C MET A 206 1.41 -0.41 -3.46
N ARG A 207 1.90 -1.51 -4.05
CA ARG A 207 1.15 -2.77 -4.18
C ARG A 207 1.05 -3.50 -2.85
N LEU A 208 2.19 -3.73 -2.20
CA LEU A 208 2.29 -4.36 -0.87
C LEU A 208 2.41 -3.26 0.18
N ARG A 209 1.62 -3.36 1.24
CA ARG A 209 1.58 -2.41 2.36
C ARG A 209 1.64 -3.17 3.67
N HIS A 210 2.32 -2.59 4.65
CA HIS A 210 2.34 -3.08 6.02
C HIS A 210 1.82 -1.98 6.92
N ASP A 211 0.88 -2.33 7.79
CA ASP A 211 0.17 -1.38 8.64
C ASP A 211 0.06 -1.93 10.07
N GLY A 212 -0.39 -1.06 10.99
CA GLY A 212 -0.48 -1.40 12.41
C GLY A 212 0.91 -1.60 13.02
N PHE A 213 1.11 -2.64 13.83
CA PHE A 213 2.44 -2.94 14.39
C PHE A 213 3.45 -3.46 13.35
N LEU A 214 3.03 -3.72 12.10
CA LEU A 214 3.92 -4.09 10.99
C LEU A 214 4.35 -2.88 10.14
N ALA A 215 3.85 -1.68 10.42
CA ALA A 215 4.17 -0.51 9.62
C ALA A 215 5.66 -0.16 9.66
N ASN A 216 6.22 0.11 8.48
CA ASN A 216 7.67 0.21 8.26
C ASN A 216 8.41 1.18 9.20
N ARG A 217 7.77 2.29 9.61
CA ARG A 217 8.40 3.32 10.45
C ARG A 217 8.75 2.82 11.84
N HIS A 218 7.93 1.95 12.43
CA HIS A 218 8.06 1.52 13.82
C HIS A 218 8.11 0.00 13.99
N LYS A 219 8.01 -0.78 12.90
CA LYS A 219 8.00 -2.25 12.93
C LYS A 219 9.13 -2.87 13.72
N ALA A 220 10.33 -2.28 13.73
CA ALA A 220 11.48 -2.82 14.45
C ALA A 220 11.22 -2.88 15.95
N HIS A 221 10.71 -1.78 16.53
CA HIS A 221 10.33 -1.69 17.92
C HIS A 221 9.08 -2.53 18.21
N THR A 222 8.02 -2.35 17.42
CA THR A 222 6.73 -2.98 17.74
C THR A 222 6.74 -4.49 17.53
N LEU A 223 7.48 -5.02 16.55
CA LEU A 223 7.65 -6.47 16.41
C LEU A 223 8.48 -7.08 17.53
N ARG A 224 9.54 -6.39 17.99
CA ARG A 224 10.32 -6.84 19.15
C ARG A 224 9.40 -6.96 20.36
N ARG A 225 8.62 -5.91 20.63
CA ARG A 225 7.67 -5.90 21.75
C ARG A 225 6.62 -7.00 21.63
N CYS A 226 6.05 -7.22 20.44
CA CYS A 226 5.09 -8.32 20.24
C CYS A 226 5.73 -9.69 20.52
N ARG A 227 6.99 -9.91 20.14
CA ARG A 227 7.70 -11.16 20.42
C ARG A 227 7.91 -11.37 21.92
N GLU A 228 8.36 -10.35 22.64
CA GLU A 228 8.50 -10.38 24.10
C GLU A 228 7.18 -10.77 24.78
N LEU A 229 6.08 -10.10 24.40
CA LEU A 229 4.74 -10.37 24.95
C LEU A 229 4.21 -11.77 24.62
N LEU A 230 4.70 -12.38 23.54
CA LEU A 230 4.35 -13.73 23.11
C LEU A 230 5.32 -14.80 23.65
N GLY A 231 6.31 -14.43 24.46
CA GLY A 231 7.37 -15.34 24.91
C GLY A 231 8.19 -15.94 23.75
N GLN A 232 8.24 -15.26 22.61
CA GLN A 232 8.99 -15.71 21.44
C GLN A 232 10.47 -15.35 21.60
N PRO A 233 11.38 -16.22 21.12
CA PRO A 233 12.81 -15.92 21.18
C PRO A 233 13.14 -14.64 20.42
N SER A 234 14.21 -13.99 20.85
CA SER A 234 14.79 -12.84 20.16
C SER A 234 14.98 -13.19 18.67
N PRO A 235 14.63 -12.29 17.73
CA PRO A 235 14.74 -12.60 16.32
C PRO A 235 16.14 -13.06 15.94
N LEU A 236 16.21 -13.98 14.99
CA LEU A 236 17.47 -14.37 14.36
C LEU A 236 18.22 -13.12 13.90
N ALA A 237 19.55 -13.14 14.04
CA ALA A 237 20.41 -12.07 13.58
C ALA A 237 20.03 -11.72 12.12
N PRO A 238 19.95 -10.42 11.76
CA PRO A 238 19.62 -10.03 10.40
C PRO A 238 20.56 -10.76 9.44
N ARG A 239 19.99 -11.41 8.42
CA ARG A 239 20.78 -12.04 7.36
C ARG A 239 21.75 -11.00 6.80
N ARG A 240 23.01 -11.40 6.63
CA ARG A 240 24.01 -10.54 5.99
C ARG A 240 23.50 -10.16 4.59
N PRO A 241 23.69 -8.91 4.13
CA PRO A 241 23.32 -8.53 2.78
C PRO A 241 23.96 -9.49 1.77
N GLN A 242 23.14 -10.12 0.95
CA GLN A 242 23.58 -11.02 -0.11
C GLN A 242 23.49 -10.32 -1.47
N SER A 243 24.45 -10.61 -2.34
CA SER A 243 24.39 -10.18 -3.74
C SER A 243 23.27 -10.93 -4.47
N VAL A 244 22.82 -10.40 -5.62
CA VAL A 244 21.83 -11.10 -6.48
C VAL A 244 22.32 -12.51 -6.86
N MET A 245 23.63 -12.66 -7.05
CA MET A 245 24.25 -13.94 -7.40
C MET A 245 24.15 -14.95 -6.24
N GLN A 246 24.44 -14.51 -5.01
CA GLN A 246 24.29 -15.33 -3.82
C GLN A 246 22.83 -15.73 -3.59
N TRP A 247 21.88 -14.80 -3.79
CA TRP A 247 20.45 -15.10 -3.70
C TRP A 247 20.00 -16.12 -4.74
N MET A 248 20.43 -15.98 -5.99
CA MET A 248 20.08 -16.92 -7.06
C MET A 248 20.63 -18.32 -6.78
N GLN A 249 21.88 -18.41 -6.34
CA GLN A 249 22.47 -19.69 -5.95
C GLN A 249 21.72 -20.34 -4.79
N GLU A 250 21.43 -19.60 -3.71
CA GLU A 250 20.74 -20.15 -2.54
C GLU A 250 19.30 -20.57 -2.85
N VAL A 251 18.55 -19.74 -3.58
CA VAL A 251 17.11 -19.93 -3.77
C VAL A 251 16.79 -20.88 -4.93
N THR A 252 17.60 -20.85 -5.99
CA THR A 252 17.30 -21.58 -7.23
C THR A 252 18.35 -22.63 -7.57
N GLY A 253 19.50 -22.64 -6.88
CA GLY A 253 20.66 -23.47 -7.25
C GLY A 253 21.40 -22.98 -8.49
N ILE A 254 20.97 -21.87 -9.11
CA ILE A 254 21.56 -21.35 -10.34
C ILE A 254 22.77 -20.47 -9.99
N ASP A 255 23.93 -20.94 -10.41
CA ASP A 255 25.18 -20.20 -10.26
C ASP A 255 25.31 -19.15 -11.38
N LEU A 256 24.96 -17.90 -11.06
CA LEU A 256 25.14 -16.78 -11.98
C LEU A 256 26.61 -16.45 -12.24
N THR A 257 27.57 -17.07 -11.54
CA THR A 257 29.00 -16.95 -11.85
C THR A 257 29.43 -17.87 -13.01
N GLN A 258 28.58 -18.80 -13.46
CA GLN A 258 28.96 -19.78 -14.48
C GLN A 258 27.98 -19.77 -15.63
N CYS A 259 28.52 -19.87 -16.86
CA CYS A 259 27.69 -20.09 -18.03
C CYS A 259 27.15 -21.53 -18.03
N PRO A 260 25.80 -21.74 -18.02
CA PRO A 260 25.22 -23.08 -18.01
C PRO A 260 25.48 -23.87 -19.30
N HIS A 261 25.96 -23.22 -20.37
CA HIS A 261 26.25 -23.83 -21.66
C HIS A 261 27.74 -24.06 -21.93
N GLY A 262 28.65 -23.69 -21.01
CA GLY A 262 30.08 -23.85 -21.30
C GLY A 262 31.06 -23.68 -20.15
N GLY A 263 30.62 -23.52 -18.89
CA GLY A 263 31.52 -23.41 -17.73
C GLY A 263 32.40 -22.15 -17.68
N SER A 264 32.32 -21.29 -18.71
CA SER A 264 33.00 -20.01 -18.77
C SER A 264 32.54 -19.09 -17.64
N ARG A 265 33.48 -18.28 -17.13
CA ARG A 265 33.21 -17.17 -16.19
C ARG A 265 32.10 -16.25 -16.72
N PRO A 266 31.35 -15.58 -15.84
CA PRO A 266 30.17 -14.83 -16.25
C PRO A 266 30.60 -13.59 -17.05
N LEU A 267 29.73 -13.14 -17.95
CA LEU A 267 29.95 -11.90 -18.70
C LEU A 267 30.20 -10.74 -17.72
N VAL A 268 31.37 -10.12 -17.82
CA VAL A 268 31.67 -8.89 -17.08
C VAL A 268 30.74 -7.81 -17.62
N ARG A 269 29.86 -7.29 -16.78
CA ARG A 269 29.04 -6.13 -17.12
C ARG A 269 29.92 -4.90 -17.11
N LEU A 270 30.50 -4.57 -18.26
CA LEU A 270 31.05 -3.25 -18.47
C LEU A 270 29.86 -2.29 -18.57
N PRO A 271 29.84 -1.18 -17.79
CA PRO A 271 28.86 -0.14 -18.05
C PRO A 271 28.99 0.24 -19.52
N LEU A 272 27.87 0.27 -20.24
CA LEU A 272 27.87 0.81 -21.59
C LEU A 272 28.52 2.21 -21.50
N PRO A 273 29.44 2.56 -22.42
CA PRO A 273 29.85 3.95 -22.58
C PRO A 273 28.57 4.78 -22.59
N ASN A 274 28.54 5.89 -21.86
CA ASN A 274 27.31 6.66 -21.69
C ASN A 274 26.87 7.21 -23.05
N LEU A 275 26.09 6.43 -23.82
CA LEU A 275 25.58 6.78 -25.15
C LEU A 275 24.53 7.89 -25.04
N PHE A 276 23.98 8.08 -23.84
CA PHE A 276 23.26 9.28 -23.50
C PHE A 276 24.29 10.35 -23.13
N ARG A 277 24.46 11.31 -24.04
CA ARG A 277 25.01 12.64 -23.73
C ARG A 277 24.37 13.04 -22.39
N PRO A 278 25.15 13.34 -21.33
CA PRO A 278 24.56 13.75 -20.07
C PRO A 278 23.55 14.83 -20.41
N ALA A 279 22.29 14.63 -20.02
CA ALA A 279 21.31 15.71 -20.05
C ALA A 279 22.06 16.88 -19.44
N ALA A 280 22.23 17.97 -20.22
CA ALA A 280 23.00 19.13 -19.83
C ALA A 280 22.76 19.31 -18.35
N THR A 281 23.84 19.17 -17.56
CA THR A 281 23.79 19.26 -16.10
C THR A 281 22.74 20.30 -15.79
N ARG A 282 21.60 19.89 -15.19
CA ARG A 282 20.82 20.88 -14.45
C ARG A 282 21.88 21.45 -13.53
N GLY A 283 22.28 22.70 -13.81
CA GLY A 283 23.35 23.33 -13.08
C GLY A 283 23.10 23.11 -11.61
N ALA A 284 24.16 23.13 -10.80
CA ALA A 284 23.97 23.47 -9.40
C ALA A 284 22.94 24.62 -9.35
N PRO A 285 21.89 24.54 -8.51
CA PRO A 285 20.90 25.61 -8.43
C PRO A 285 21.69 26.91 -8.39
N ALA A 286 21.45 27.78 -9.37
CA ALA A 286 22.16 29.05 -9.43
C ALA A 286 21.98 29.67 -8.05
N GLU A 287 23.10 29.97 -7.37
CA GLU A 287 23.08 30.97 -6.31
C GLU A 287 22.59 32.23 -7.00
N VAL A 288 21.29 32.48 -6.90
CA VAL A 288 20.73 33.77 -7.25
C VAL A 288 21.34 34.71 -6.21
N PRO A 289 22.20 35.66 -6.61
CA PRO A 289 22.64 36.69 -5.70
C PRO A 289 21.37 37.41 -5.25
N ILE A 290 21.14 37.43 -3.94
CA ILE A 290 20.15 38.34 -3.39
C ILE A 290 20.75 39.73 -3.59
N ASP A 291 20.27 40.42 -4.62
CA ASP A 291 20.57 41.83 -4.84
C ASP A 291 19.79 42.65 -3.81
N ASP A 292 20.42 42.88 -2.67
CA ASP A 292 19.99 43.83 -1.65
C ASP A 292 20.41 45.25 -2.08
N SER A 293 19.85 45.74 -3.20
CA SER A 293 20.04 47.15 -3.59
C SER A 293 18.90 47.74 -4.42
N SER A 294 17.70 47.83 -3.84
CA SER A 294 16.82 48.98 -4.12
C SER A 294 15.77 49.16 -3.02
N SER A 295 16.16 49.91 -2.00
CA SER A 295 15.25 50.77 -1.26
C SER A 295 14.60 51.77 -2.22
N SER A 296 13.31 51.60 -2.53
CA SER A 296 12.35 52.71 -2.63
C SER A 296 10.92 52.23 -2.92
N LEU A 297 10.02 52.68 -2.03
CA LEU A 297 8.57 52.88 -2.22
C LEU A 297 7.64 51.67 -2.12
N GLY A 298 6.81 51.67 -1.06
CA GLY A 298 5.50 51.00 -1.06
C GLY A 298 5.13 50.28 0.24
N VAL A 299 4.74 51.03 1.27
CA VAL A 299 4.11 50.51 2.50
C VAL A 299 2.79 49.81 2.16
N PHE A 300 2.57 48.57 2.63
CA PHE A 300 1.26 48.09 3.11
C PHE A 300 1.42 47.04 4.23
N PRO A 301 0.56 47.05 5.27
CA PRO A 301 0.88 46.51 6.59
C PRO A 301 0.32 45.09 6.83
N GLY A 302 1.02 44.35 7.70
CA GLY A 302 0.33 43.45 8.64
C GLY A 302 0.57 41.96 8.48
N CYS A 303 1.69 41.45 9.00
CA CYS A 303 1.67 40.28 9.89
C CYS A 303 3.06 40.08 10.53
N ARG A 304 3.25 40.56 11.76
CA ARG A 304 4.43 40.21 12.56
C ARG A 304 4.26 38.79 13.07
N ARG A 305 5.15 37.88 12.66
CA ARG A 305 5.56 36.75 13.49
C ARG A 305 6.51 37.27 14.57
N ARG A 306 6.29 36.88 15.82
CA ARG A 306 7.29 36.97 16.89
C ARG A 306 7.64 35.53 17.28
N ASP A 307 8.91 35.18 17.15
CA ASP A 307 9.48 34.00 17.78
C ASP A 307 9.97 34.34 19.19
N GLN A 308 9.67 33.40 20.09
CA GLN A 308 10.52 32.79 21.13
C GLN A 308 11.18 33.65 22.25
N ASN A 309 11.02 33.10 23.45
CA ASN A 309 11.67 33.41 24.74
C ASN A 309 11.08 34.55 25.59
N GLY A 310 10.11 34.17 26.42
CA GLY A 310 9.63 34.95 27.57
C GLY A 310 9.32 34.03 28.74
N CYS A 311 10.37 33.60 29.46
CA CYS A 311 10.23 33.07 30.82
C CYS A 311 9.49 34.08 31.69
N LEU A 312 8.35 33.70 32.25
CA LEU A 312 7.71 34.43 33.33
C LEU A 312 8.19 33.87 34.67
N ARG A 313 9.15 34.58 35.28
CA ARG A 313 9.38 34.53 36.73
C ARG A 313 8.24 35.28 37.43
N PRO A 314 7.65 34.77 38.52
CA PRO A 314 6.85 35.58 39.42
C PRO A 314 7.75 36.50 40.27
N ARG A 315 7.32 37.74 40.42
CA ARG A 315 7.97 38.78 41.24
C ARG A 315 8.00 38.38 42.72
N ARG A 316 9.14 38.63 43.37
CA ARG A 316 9.23 38.79 44.83
C ARG A 316 8.52 40.08 45.25
N GLY A 317 7.72 40.00 46.31
CA GLY A 317 7.22 41.13 47.10
C GLY A 317 6.91 40.62 48.52
N ASN A 318 7.55 41.25 49.50
CA ASN A 318 7.63 40.89 50.92
C ASN A 318 6.28 40.70 51.65
N GLY A 319 6.26 39.80 52.64
CA GLY A 319 5.24 39.71 53.68
C GLY A 319 5.56 38.62 54.71
N ARG A 320 5.86 39.06 55.93
CA ARG A 320 6.38 38.39 57.14
C ARG A 320 5.80 37.02 57.57
N VAL A 321 6.75 36.26 58.14
CA VAL A 321 6.79 35.33 59.29
C VAL A 321 5.61 35.32 60.27
N ASP A 322 5.15 34.11 60.61
CA ASP A 322 4.93 33.50 61.95
C ASP A 322 4.09 32.21 61.68
N GLY A 323 4.37 30.99 62.13
CA GLY A 323 4.94 30.49 63.38
C GLY A 323 3.86 29.64 64.06
N GLY A 324 4.08 28.33 64.23
CA GLY A 324 3.39 27.55 65.28
C GLY A 324 2.57 26.31 64.87
N MET A 325 3.06 25.17 65.38
CA MET A 325 2.44 23.85 65.63
C MET A 325 2.17 22.93 64.45
#